data_AF-A0A2E2Y1W3-F1
#
_entry.id   AF-A0A2E2Y1W3-F1
#
_cell.length_a   1.000
_cell.length_b   1.000
_cell.length_c   1.000
_cell.angle_alpha   90.00
_cell.angle_beta   90.00
_cell.angle_gamma   90.00
#
_symmetry.space_group_name_H-M   'P 1'
#
loop_
_entity.id
_entity.type
_entity.pdbx_description
1 polymer ?
#
loop_
_entity_poly.entity_id
_entity_poly.type
_entity_poly.pdbx_seq_one_letter_code
_entity_poly.pdbx_strand_id
1 'polypeptide(L)'
;MNALDLACLGHTLVHGASFLALDPCLPNKAALSVHLDASRRRMDFWSRRFQSIGRAPAWRLSPAIVQEMLVSEILVRVNAAIARIGLPASSPLFEHLHSGHAMLRHQIQQLLRDNHLWLNQFDMTAERCCRWTDLLLGQLLPLADVRDLGFDPSRVSDYASDGVLDPLAASLMRDSMLQSLQGSENLETGCESLNEQIACSTVSCLPAQMVFASEELEQLWQHPIQVSMTAADRSPHYHHRQN
;
A
#
# COMPACT_ATOMS: atom_id res chain seq x y z
N MET A 1 12.73 1.24 -5.05
CA MET A 1 11.81 1.90 -4.11
C MET A 1 11.59 1.01 -2.89
N ASN A 2 11.71 1.52 -1.67
CA ASN A 2 11.51 0.76 -0.43
C ASN A 2 10.09 0.96 0.14
N ALA A 3 9.71 0.25 1.21
CA ALA A 3 8.39 0.43 1.82
C ALA A 3 8.16 1.81 2.47
N LEU A 4 9.19 2.52 2.93
CA LEU A 4 9.02 3.89 3.45
C LEU A 4 8.58 4.85 2.35
N ASP A 5 9.10 4.68 1.12
CA ASP A 5 8.64 5.42 -0.05
C ASP A 5 7.15 5.13 -0.33
N LEU A 6 6.68 3.89 -0.12
CA LEU A 6 5.27 3.54 -0.24
C LEU A 6 4.40 4.14 0.87
N ALA A 7 4.90 4.20 2.10
CA ALA A 7 4.21 4.88 3.20
C ALA A 7 4.10 6.38 2.93
N CYS A 8 5.18 6.99 2.41
CA CYS A 8 5.20 8.38 1.95
C CYS A 8 4.13 8.61 0.88
N LEU A 9 4.07 7.74 -0.13
CA LEU A 9 3.02 7.78 -1.14
C LEU A 9 1.63 7.72 -0.49
N GLY A 10 1.40 6.80 0.45
CA GLY A 10 0.14 6.69 1.19
C GLY A 10 -0.26 8.01 1.88
N HIS A 11 0.69 8.68 2.55
CA HIS A 11 0.48 10.00 3.13
C HIS A 11 0.06 11.04 2.07
N THR A 12 0.77 11.12 0.96
CA THR A 12 0.47 12.06 -0.13
C THR A 12 -0.90 11.81 -0.74
N LEU A 13 -1.32 10.54 -0.88
CA LEU A 13 -2.67 10.19 -1.35
C LEU A 13 -3.76 10.70 -0.41
N VAL A 14 -3.58 10.58 0.90
CA VAL A 14 -4.57 11.04 1.89
C VAL A 14 -4.86 12.52 1.73
N HIS A 15 -3.82 13.34 1.57
CA HIS A 15 -4.00 14.79 1.44
C HIS A 15 -4.50 15.24 0.07
N GLY A 16 -4.44 14.39 -0.95
CA GLY A 16 -5.05 14.62 -2.27
C GLY A 16 -6.45 13.99 -2.43
N ALA A 17 -6.96 13.26 -1.43
CA ALA A 17 -8.18 12.47 -1.59
C ALA A 17 -9.45 13.30 -1.85
N SER A 18 -9.45 14.59 -1.49
CA SER A 18 -10.56 15.50 -1.77
C SER A 18 -10.82 15.67 -3.27
N PHE A 19 -9.80 15.56 -4.13
CA PHE A 19 -9.96 15.59 -5.59
C PHE A 19 -10.81 14.41 -6.10
N LEU A 20 -10.69 13.25 -5.46
CA LEU A 20 -11.42 12.04 -5.83
C LEU A 20 -12.90 12.09 -5.47
N ALA A 21 -13.24 12.77 -4.37
CA ALA A 21 -14.63 12.99 -3.99
C ALA A 21 -15.35 13.94 -4.96
N LEU A 22 -14.60 14.87 -5.58
CA LEU A 22 -15.14 15.83 -6.55
C LEU A 22 -15.22 15.27 -7.97
N ASP A 23 -14.28 14.40 -8.35
CA ASP A 23 -14.19 13.81 -9.69
C ASP A 23 -13.80 12.31 -9.61
N PRO A 24 -14.77 11.41 -9.34
CA PRO A 24 -14.52 9.98 -9.30
C PRO A 24 -14.05 9.48 -10.66
N CYS A 25 -12.85 8.89 -10.72
CA CYS A 25 -12.29 8.41 -11.98
C CYS A 25 -12.39 6.89 -12.10
N LEU A 26 -12.64 6.42 -13.33
CA LEU A 26 -12.47 5.00 -13.63
C LEU A 26 -10.97 4.72 -13.80
N PRO A 27 -10.39 3.79 -13.02
CA PRO A 27 -8.97 3.52 -13.09
C PRO A 27 -8.60 2.96 -14.46
N ASN A 28 -7.43 3.35 -14.97
CA ASN A 28 -6.87 2.76 -16.18
C ASN A 28 -6.71 1.24 -15.98
N LYS A 29 -7.44 0.43 -16.77
CA LYS A 29 -7.43 -1.04 -16.65
C LYS A 29 -6.03 -1.64 -16.73
N ALA A 30 -5.15 -1.08 -17.57
CA ALA A 30 -3.77 -1.55 -17.70
C ALA A 30 -2.97 -1.26 -16.42
N ALA A 31 -3.09 -0.04 -15.88
CA ALA A 31 -2.44 0.32 -14.62
C ALA A 31 -2.93 -0.55 -13.46
N LEU A 32 -4.25 -0.75 -13.35
CA LEU A 32 -4.84 -1.63 -12.34
C LEU A 32 -4.33 -3.07 -12.46
N SER A 33 -4.20 -3.60 -13.68
CA SER A 33 -3.65 -4.94 -13.92
C SER A 33 -2.20 -5.06 -13.44
N VAL A 34 -1.37 -4.04 -13.68
CA VAL A 34 0.02 -4.00 -13.21
C VAL A 34 0.08 -3.93 -11.69
N HIS A 35 -0.77 -3.11 -11.08
CA HIS A 35 -0.88 -3.00 -9.63
C HIS A 35 -1.19 -4.35 -8.97
N LEU A 36 -2.19 -5.05 -9.52
CA LEU A 36 -2.63 -6.35 -9.01
C LEU A 36 -1.56 -7.43 -9.19
N ASP A 37 -0.90 -7.49 -10.35
CA ASP A 37 0.18 -8.46 -10.58
C ASP A 37 1.37 -8.22 -9.65
N ALA A 38 1.82 -6.96 -9.53
CA ALA A 38 2.93 -6.60 -8.66
C ALA A 38 2.62 -6.89 -7.18
N SER A 39 1.41 -6.54 -6.72
CA SER A 39 0.94 -6.85 -5.36
C SER A 39 0.89 -8.35 -5.08
N ARG A 40 0.35 -9.15 -6.01
CA ARG A 40 0.33 -10.61 -5.90
C ARG A 40 1.73 -11.19 -5.83
N ARG A 41 2.62 -10.81 -6.76
CA ARG A 41 4.00 -11.30 -6.80
C ARG A 41 4.78 -10.95 -5.53
N ARG A 42 4.50 -9.80 -4.94
CA ARG A 42 5.08 -9.38 -3.66
C ARG A 42 4.57 -10.25 -2.50
N MET A 43 3.27 -10.49 -2.41
CA MET A 43 2.69 -11.42 -1.43
C MET A 43 3.23 -12.85 -1.58
N ASP A 44 3.40 -13.35 -2.80
CA ASP A 44 3.99 -14.66 -3.08
C ASP A 44 5.48 -14.72 -2.69
N PHE A 45 6.21 -13.62 -2.89
CA PHE A 45 7.60 -13.51 -2.47
C PHE A 45 7.73 -13.62 -0.95
N TRP A 46 6.94 -12.83 -0.22
CA TRP A 46 6.88 -12.88 1.24
C TRP A 46 6.46 -14.27 1.74
N SER A 47 5.35 -14.80 1.22
CA SER A 47 4.81 -16.11 1.63
C SER A 47 5.84 -17.23 1.48
N ARG A 48 6.59 -17.28 0.36
CA ARG A 48 7.65 -18.28 0.17
C ARG A 48 8.78 -18.13 1.17
N ARG A 49 9.18 -16.90 1.52
CA ARG A 49 10.20 -16.65 2.54
C ARG A 49 9.73 -17.08 3.92
N PHE A 50 8.51 -16.76 4.31
CA PHE A 50 7.96 -17.16 5.62
C PHE A 50 7.69 -18.67 5.70
N GLN A 51 7.21 -19.33 4.64
CA GLN A 51 7.08 -20.79 4.59
C GLN A 51 8.42 -21.51 4.72
N SER A 52 9.49 -20.96 4.11
CA SER A 52 10.84 -21.51 4.28
C SER A 52 11.32 -21.46 5.74
N ILE A 53 10.78 -20.53 6.52
CA ILE A 53 11.11 -20.34 7.94
C ILE A 53 10.27 -21.24 8.84
N GLY A 54 9.03 -21.59 8.48
CA GLY A 54 8.27 -22.63 9.21
C GLY A 54 8.97 -24.00 9.29
N ARG A 55 10.02 -24.21 8.47
CA ARG A 55 10.89 -25.40 8.48
C ARG A 55 12.34 -25.11 8.96
N ALA A 56 12.67 -23.86 9.27
CA ALA A 56 14.01 -23.42 9.62
C ALA A 56 14.01 -22.58 10.90
N PRO A 57 15.16 -22.37 11.56
CA PRO A 57 15.20 -21.53 12.76
C PRO A 57 14.81 -20.08 12.45
N ALA A 58 13.93 -19.49 13.27
CA ALA A 58 13.41 -18.14 13.07
C ALA A 58 14.43 -16.99 13.12
N TRP A 59 15.66 -17.24 13.60
CA TRP A 59 16.77 -16.27 13.46
C TRP A 59 17.17 -16.00 12.00
N ARG A 60 16.67 -16.80 11.04
CA ARG A 60 16.85 -16.57 9.60
C ARG A 60 15.85 -15.57 9.00
N LEU A 61 14.89 -15.09 9.78
CA LEU A 61 13.94 -14.08 9.36
C LEU A 61 14.66 -12.73 9.26
N SER A 62 14.70 -12.16 8.05
CA SER A 62 15.28 -10.84 7.86
C SER A 62 14.36 -9.77 8.48
N PRO A 63 14.83 -8.96 9.43
CA PRO A 63 14.04 -7.86 10.00
C PRO A 63 13.56 -6.86 8.96
N ALA A 64 14.37 -6.65 7.91
CA ALA A 64 14.01 -5.79 6.79
C ALA A 64 12.77 -6.29 6.05
N ILE A 65 12.60 -7.60 5.86
CA ILE A 65 11.42 -8.16 5.18
C ILE A 65 10.15 -8.00 6.03
N VAL A 66 10.27 -8.16 7.36
CA VAL A 66 9.13 -7.93 8.26
C VAL A 66 8.72 -6.47 8.25
N GLN A 67 9.68 -5.57 8.39
CA GLN A 67 9.43 -4.14 8.33
C GLN A 67 8.83 -3.72 6.99
N GLU A 68 9.40 -4.20 5.89
CA GLU A 68 8.91 -4.00 4.52
C GLU A 68 7.43 -4.37 4.40
N MET A 69 7.03 -5.53 4.92
CA MET A 69 5.63 -5.95 4.92
C MET A 69 4.75 -5.06 5.81
N LEU A 70 5.16 -4.77 7.04
CA LEU A 70 4.38 -3.98 8.00
C LEU A 70 4.16 -2.55 7.50
N VAL A 71 5.21 -1.92 6.97
CA VAL A 71 5.16 -0.55 6.44
C VAL A 71 4.36 -0.52 5.14
N SER A 72 4.52 -1.51 4.26
CA SER A 72 3.74 -1.59 3.02
C SER A 72 2.23 -1.74 3.23
N GLU A 73 1.79 -2.25 4.39
CA GLU A 73 0.37 -2.37 4.73
C GLU A 73 -0.31 -1.00 4.84
N ILE A 74 0.43 0.06 5.18
CA ILE A 74 -0.07 1.44 5.24
C ILE A 74 -0.67 1.84 3.88
N LEU A 75 0.12 1.71 2.81
CA LEU A 75 -0.34 2.04 1.45
C LEU A 75 -1.52 1.17 1.02
N VAL A 76 -1.54 -0.13 1.38
CA VAL A 76 -2.62 -1.03 0.97
C VAL A 76 -3.95 -0.62 1.58
N ARG A 77 -3.97 -0.28 2.88
CA ARG A 77 -5.17 0.19 3.58
C ARG A 77 -5.61 1.57 3.08
N VAL A 78 -4.66 2.48 2.87
CA VAL A 78 -4.94 3.79 2.27
C VAL A 78 -5.51 3.63 0.86
N ASN A 79 -4.95 2.77 0.01
CA ASN A 79 -5.47 2.52 -1.34
C ASN A 79 -6.89 1.94 -1.32
N ALA A 80 -7.22 1.06 -0.37
CA ALA A 80 -8.59 0.58 -0.20
C ALA A 80 -9.56 1.72 0.16
N ALA A 81 -9.15 2.62 1.06
CA ALA A 81 -9.93 3.80 1.42
C ALA A 81 -10.10 4.77 0.24
N ILE A 82 -9.02 5.08 -0.47
CA ILE A 82 -8.99 5.91 -1.68
C ILE A 82 -9.90 5.33 -2.77
N ALA A 83 -9.85 4.00 -2.96
CA ALA A 83 -10.71 3.34 -3.95
C ALA A 83 -12.19 3.41 -3.57
N ARG A 84 -12.51 3.34 -2.27
CA ARG A 84 -13.87 3.54 -1.77
C ARG A 84 -14.38 4.98 -1.98
N ILE A 85 -13.49 5.97 -1.88
CA ILE A 85 -13.84 7.40 -2.08
C ILE A 85 -14.13 7.71 -3.54
N GLY A 86 -13.25 7.33 -4.47
CA GLY A 86 -13.36 7.79 -5.86
C GLY A 86 -12.93 6.82 -6.94
N LEU A 87 -12.63 5.55 -6.62
CA LEU A 87 -12.40 4.49 -7.61
C LEU A 87 -13.39 3.32 -7.43
N PRO A 88 -14.72 3.53 -7.55
CA PRO A 88 -15.73 2.55 -7.09
C PRO A 88 -15.60 1.17 -7.76
N ALA A 89 -15.20 1.11 -9.03
CA ALA A 89 -15.03 -0.15 -9.76
C ALA A 89 -13.86 -1.01 -9.25
N SER A 90 -12.88 -0.43 -8.55
CA SER A 90 -11.72 -1.13 -8.01
C SER A 90 -11.79 -1.33 -6.49
N SER A 91 -12.72 -0.69 -5.79
CA SER A 91 -12.89 -0.82 -4.33
C SER A 91 -12.87 -2.29 -3.85
N PRO A 92 -13.66 -3.23 -4.42
CA PRO A 92 -13.63 -4.63 -3.97
C PRO A 92 -12.26 -5.32 -4.17
N LEU A 93 -11.49 -4.90 -5.17
CA LEU A 93 -10.17 -5.45 -5.46
C LEU A 93 -9.15 -4.97 -4.42
N PHE A 94 -9.17 -3.68 -4.09
CA PHE A 94 -8.28 -3.14 -3.06
C PHE A 94 -8.64 -3.66 -1.67
N GLU A 95 -9.92 -3.84 -1.35
CA GLU A 95 -10.36 -4.50 -0.11
C GLU A 95 -9.92 -5.97 -0.04
N HIS A 96 -9.92 -6.67 -1.18
CA HIS A 96 -9.37 -8.02 -1.27
C HIS A 96 -7.85 -8.04 -1.04
N LEU A 97 -7.10 -7.10 -1.64
CA LEU A 97 -5.66 -6.96 -1.38
C LEU A 97 -5.38 -6.66 0.09
N HIS A 98 -6.17 -5.77 0.71
CA HIS A 98 -6.11 -5.49 2.13
C HIS A 98 -6.34 -6.75 2.96
N SER A 99 -7.38 -7.52 2.67
CA SER A 99 -7.69 -8.78 3.36
C SER A 99 -6.54 -9.79 3.26
N GLY A 100 -5.91 -9.89 2.07
CA GLY A 100 -4.74 -10.73 1.85
C GLY A 100 -3.53 -10.31 2.69
N HIS A 101 -3.24 -9.01 2.75
CA HIS A 101 -2.19 -8.45 3.60
C HIS A 101 -2.46 -8.70 5.10
N ALA A 102 -3.69 -8.49 5.55
CA ALA A 102 -4.07 -8.71 6.95
C ALA A 102 -3.91 -10.18 7.36
N MET A 103 -4.30 -11.11 6.48
CA MET A 103 -4.10 -12.54 6.69
C MET A 103 -2.60 -12.90 6.77
N LEU A 104 -1.79 -12.39 5.84
CA LEU A 104 -0.35 -12.65 5.84
C LEU A 104 0.33 -12.10 7.09
N ARG A 105 -0.03 -10.88 7.51
CA ARG A 105 0.42 -10.30 8.78
C ARG A 105 0.07 -11.19 9.95
N HIS A 106 -1.17 -11.65 10.03
CA HIS A 106 -1.60 -12.53 11.12
C HIS A 106 -0.74 -13.79 11.18
N GLN A 107 -0.49 -14.45 10.04
CA GLN A 107 0.37 -15.64 9.97
C GLN A 107 1.79 -15.35 10.48
N ILE A 108 2.36 -14.21 10.12
CA ILE A 108 3.72 -13.84 10.53
C ILE A 108 3.77 -13.46 12.02
N GLN A 109 2.76 -12.77 12.53
CA GLN A 109 2.66 -12.49 13.96
C GLN A 109 2.53 -13.77 14.79
N GLN A 110 1.86 -14.81 14.29
CA GLN A 110 1.86 -16.12 14.95
C GLN A 110 3.27 -16.74 14.91
N LEU A 111 3.91 -16.78 13.73
CA LEU A 111 5.27 -17.29 13.60
C LEU A 111 6.26 -16.56 14.53
N LEU A 112 6.17 -15.24 14.66
CA LEU A 112 7.03 -14.46 15.54
C LEU A 112 6.78 -14.76 17.02
N ARG A 113 5.51 -14.90 17.42
CA ARG A 113 5.12 -15.29 18.79
C ARG A 113 5.65 -16.66 19.17
N ASP A 114 5.50 -17.64 18.29
CA ASP A 114 5.93 -19.02 18.51
C ASP A 114 7.46 -19.14 18.65
N ASN A 115 8.21 -18.20 18.09
CA ASN A 115 9.67 -18.29 18.03
C ASN A 115 10.40 -17.41 19.04
N HIS A 116 9.70 -16.59 19.85
CA HIS A 116 10.21 -15.70 20.92
C HIS A 116 11.34 -14.71 20.56
N LEU A 117 11.95 -14.85 19.39
CA LEU A 117 13.03 -14.02 18.90
C LEU A 117 12.40 -12.77 18.26
N TRP A 118 12.91 -11.59 18.60
CA TRP A 118 12.60 -10.29 17.99
C TRP A 118 11.24 -9.65 18.33
N LEU A 119 10.45 -10.22 19.24
CA LEU A 119 9.13 -9.70 19.63
C LEU A 119 9.16 -8.18 19.88
N ASN A 120 10.04 -7.73 20.77
CA ASN A 120 10.05 -6.31 21.17
C ASN A 120 10.33 -5.32 20.03
N GLN A 121 11.23 -5.66 19.10
CA GLN A 121 11.58 -4.75 17.99
C GLN A 121 10.45 -4.68 16.95
N PHE A 122 9.87 -5.83 16.59
CA PHE A 122 8.78 -5.86 15.63
C PHE A 122 7.47 -5.34 16.22
N ASP A 123 7.21 -5.58 17.51
CA ASP A 123 6.01 -5.09 18.18
C ASP A 123 5.96 -3.56 18.16
N MET A 124 7.08 -2.87 18.43
CA MET A 124 7.15 -1.42 18.33
C MET A 124 6.88 -0.91 16.91
N THR A 125 7.54 -1.50 15.90
CA THR A 125 7.32 -1.10 14.49
C THR A 125 5.89 -1.40 14.05
N ALA A 126 5.34 -2.54 14.44
CA ALA A 126 3.96 -2.94 14.14
C ALA A 126 2.95 -1.98 14.78
N GLU A 127 3.16 -1.58 16.04
CA GLU A 127 2.32 -0.60 16.73
C GLU A 127 2.38 0.76 16.04
N ARG A 128 3.58 1.23 15.66
CA ARG A 128 3.75 2.49 14.92
C ARG A 128 3.02 2.45 13.58
N CYS A 129 3.16 1.36 12.81
CA CYS A 129 2.43 1.18 11.55
C CYS A 129 0.91 1.23 11.80
N CYS A 130 0.42 0.58 12.85
CA CYS A 130 -1.01 0.63 13.20
C CYS A 130 -1.47 2.06 13.49
N ARG A 131 -0.76 2.77 14.39
CA ARG A 131 -1.13 4.14 14.78
C ARG A 131 -1.10 5.11 13.60
N TRP A 132 -0.07 5.06 12.77
CA TRP A 132 0.02 5.90 11.58
C TRP A 132 -1.06 5.56 10.56
N THR A 133 -1.39 4.29 10.38
CA THR A 133 -2.48 3.88 9.51
C THR A 133 -3.82 4.43 10.00
N ASP A 134 -4.13 4.29 11.29
CA ASP A 134 -5.40 4.77 11.83
C ASP A 134 -5.50 6.30 11.76
N LEU A 135 -4.38 7.00 11.96
CA LEU A 135 -4.32 8.45 11.83
C LEU A 135 -4.59 8.87 10.38
N LEU A 136 -3.90 8.27 9.41
CA LEU A 136 -4.09 8.54 7.99
C LEU A 136 -5.52 8.24 7.54
N LEU A 137 -6.12 7.14 8.00
CA LEU A 137 -7.51 6.80 7.72
C LEU A 137 -8.49 7.78 8.39
N GLY A 138 -8.17 8.28 9.58
CA GLY A 138 -8.97 9.31 10.26
C GLY A 138 -9.09 10.58 9.43
N GLN A 139 -8.03 10.98 8.74
CA GLN A 139 -8.05 12.12 7.81
C GLN A 139 -8.98 11.91 6.60
N LEU A 140 -9.30 10.66 6.25
CA LEU A 140 -10.21 10.31 5.16
C LEU A 140 -11.67 10.16 5.60
N LEU A 141 -11.93 10.11 6.91
CA LEU A 141 -13.26 9.86 7.46
C LEU A 141 -14.33 10.88 7.01
N PRO A 142 -14.01 12.19 6.81
CA PRO A 142 -14.97 13.14 6.26
C PRO A 142 -15.42 12.83 4.82
N LEU A 143 -14.67 12.00 4.07
CA LEU A 143 -14.94 11.68 2.66
C LEU A 143 -15.67 10.35 2.47
N ALA A 144 -15.37 9.35 3.30
CA ALA A 144 -16.04 8.05 3.28
C ALA A 144 -15.89 7.34 4.63
N ASP A 145 -16.85 6.46 4.97
CA ASP A 145 -16.68 5.57 6.12
C ASP A 145 -15.62 4.51 5.81
N VAL A 146 -14.46 4.64 6.45
CA VAL A 146 -13.25 3.80 6.26
C VAL A 146 -12.77 3.19 7.57
N ARG A 147 -13.61 3.22 8.62
CA ARG A 147 -13.23 2.77 9.98
C ARG A 147 -12.89 1.27 10.04
N ASP A 148 -13.55 0.46 9.21
CA ASP A 148 -13.29 -0.97 9.03
C ASP A 148 -11.91 -1.28 8.44
N LEU A 149 -11.30 -0.32 7.73
CA LEU A 149 -9.95 -0.44 7.17
C LEU A 149 -8.86 -0.12 8.21
N GLY A 150 -9.23 0.39 9.38
CA GLY A 150 -8.32 0.65 10.50
C GLY A 150 -7.93 -0.61 11.27
N PHE A 151 -6.93 -0.48 12.14
CA PHE A 151 -6.65 -1.46 13.18
C PHE A 151 -7.54 -1.25 14.40
N ASP A 152 -7.95 -0.02 14.66
CA ASP A 152 -8.86 0.36 15.74
C ASP A 152 -9.87 1.40 15.23
N PRO A 153 -11.12 1.01 14.96
CA PRO A 153 -12.17 1.90 14.48
C PRO A 153 -12.41 3.12 15.37
N SER A 154 -12.22 2.99 16.69
CA SER A 154 -12.41 4.08 17.63
C SER A 154 -11.28 5.10 17.48
N ARG A 155 -10.03 4.61 17.40
CA ARG A 155 -8.86 5.47 17.16
C ARG A 155 -8.91 6.18 15.81
N VAL A 156 -9.41 5.52 14.76
CA VAL A 156 -9.65 6.18 13.46
C VAL A 156 -10.63 7.34 13.63
N SER A 157 -11.69 7.15 14.41
CA SER A 157 -12.68 8.19 14.69
C SER A 157 -12.08 9.35 15.51
N ASP A 158 -11.25 9.04 16.50
CA ASP A 158 -10.56 10.06 17.33
C ASP A 158 -9.57 10.91 16.51
N TYR A 159 -9.00 10.36 15.43
CA TYR A 159 -8.11 11.07 14.52
C TYR A 159 -8.83 11.78 13.38
N ALA A 160 -10.16 11.73 13.33
CA ALA A 160 -10.92 12.50 12.36
C ALA A 160 -10.68 14.00 12.59
N SER A 161 -10.31 14.70 11.51
CA SER A 161 -10.17 16.16 11.51
C SER A 161 -11.38 16.76 10.83
N ASP A 162 -11.97 17.80 11.44
CA ASP A 162 -13.08 18.57 10.85
C ASP A 162 -12.63 19.50 9.70
N GLY A 163 -11.33 19.56 9.39
CA GLY A 163 -10.78 20.45 8.39
C GLY A 163 -9.52 19.93 7.70
N VAL A 164 -9.19 20.58 6.58
CA VAL A 164 -7.96 20.30 5.83
C VAL A 164 -6.76 20.68 6.70
N LEU A 165 -5.84 19.73 6.85
CA LEU A 165 -4.61 19.93 7.60
C LEU A 165 -3.75 21.01 6.91
N ASP A 166 -3.16 21.91 7.69
CA ASP A 166 -2.22 22.92 7.17
C ASP A 166 -1.01 22.25 6.46
N PRO A 167 -0.49 22.79 5.33
CA PRO A 167 0.60 22.17 4.59
C PRO A 167 1.89 21.93 5.41
N LEU A 168 2.22 22.82 6.35
CA LEU A 168 3.36 22.63 7.23
C LEU A 168 3.09 21.49 8.21
N ALA A 169 1.88 21.43 8.77
CA ALA A 169 1.47 20.32 9.64
C ALA A 169 1.52 18.97 8.89
N ALA A 170 1.12 18.95 7.62
CA ALA A 170 1.13 17.72 6.81
C ALA A 170 2.57 17.28 6.54
N SER A 171 3.45 18.22 6.23
CA SER A 171 4.87 17.93 6.03
C SER A 171 5.54 17.41 7.32
N LEU A 172 5.26 18.04 8.47
CA LEU A 172 5.77 17.58 9.77
C LEU A 172 5.24 16.20 10.15
N MET A 173 3.97 15.93 9.84
CA MET A 173 3.35 14.63 10.05
C MET A 173 4.03 13.54 9.22
N ARG A 174 4.25 13.81 7.93
CA ARG A 174 5.01 12.92 7.02
C ARG A 174 6.40 12.63 7.56
N ASP A 175 7.15 13.67 7.92
CA ASP A 175 8.54 13.52 8.36
C ASP A 175 8.62 12.76 9.70
N SER A 176 7.68 13.03 10.62
CA SER A 176 7.55 12.27 11.88
C SER A 176 7.21 10.80 11.63
N MET A 177 6.30 10.53 10.69
CA MET A 177 5.98 9.16 10.29
C MET A 177 7.21 8.44 9.78
N LEU A 178 7.89 9.01 8.77
CA LEU A 178 9.07 8.41 8.17
C LEU A 178 10.17 8.16 9.20
N GLN A 179 10.46 9.14 10.07
CA GLN A 179 11.45 8.98 11.13
C GLN A 179 11.08 7.86 12.11
N SER A 180 9.81 7.74 12.47
CA SER A 180 9.35 6.71 13.42
C SER A 180 9.32 5.30 12.83
N LEU A 181 9.13 5.19 11.51
CA LEU A 181 9.09 3.92 10.77
C LEU A 181 10.47 3.50 10.27
N GLN A 182 11.48 4.38 10.36
CA GLN A 182 12.83 4.08 9.94
C GLN A 182 13.43 2.93 10.78
N GLY A 183 14.00 1.95 10.10
CA GLY A 183 14.58 0.75 10.72
C GLY A 183 16.10 0.81 10.81
N SER A 184 16.70 -0.23 11.39
CA SER A 184 18.15 -0.41 11.40
C SER A 184 18.64 -0.90 10.03
N GLU A 185 19.34 -0.01 9.32
CA GLU A 185 20.07 -0.23 8.07
C GLU A 185 19.22 -0.57 6.82
N ASN A 186 19.52 0.14 5.72
CA ASN A 186 18.93 -0.06 4.39
C ASN A 186 19.36 -1.41 3.81
N LEU A 187 18.75 -2.48 4.28
CA LEU A 187 18.94 -3.82 3.74
C LEU A 187 17.99 -4.06 2.58
N GLU A 188 18.52 -4.58 1.47
CA GLU A 188 17.71 -5.02 0.34
C GLU A 188 16.73 -6.11 0.77
N THR A 189 15.47 -5.91 0.41
CA THR A 189 14.34 -6.79 0.70
C THR A 189 14.03 -7.71 -0.48
N GLY A 190 14.47 -7.34 -1.68
CA GLY A 190 14.14 -8.00 -2.95
C GLY A 190 12.77 -7.61 -3.51
N CYS A 191 12.06 -6.68 -2.85
CA CYS A 191 10.75 -6.16 -3.29
C CYS A 191 10.85 -4.81 -4.01
N GLU A 192 12.05 -4.26 -4.21
CA GLU A 192 12.24 -2.86 -4.58
C GLU A 192 11.61 -2.50 -5.93
N SER A 193 11.72 -3.42 -6.90
CA SER A 193 11.13 -3.27 -8.23
C SER A 193 9.63 -3.51 -8.25
N LEU A 194 9.11 -4.37 -7.35
CA LEU A 194 7.68 -4.58 -7.19
C LEU A 194 7.02 -3.39 -6.52
N ASN A 195 7.67 -2.78 -5.53
CA ASN A 195 7.22 -1.55 -4.89
C ASN A 195 7.14 -0.40 -5.87
N GLU A 196 8.16 -0.23 -6.71
CA GLU A 196 8.15 0.79 -7.77
C GLU A 196 6.97 0.58 -8.73
N GLN A 197 6.73 -0.67 -9.17
CA GLN A 197 5.57 -0.99 -10.00
C GLN A 197 4.24 -0.68 -9.29
N ILE A 198 4.12 -1.01 -8.01
CA ILE A 198 2.93 -0.71 -7.19
C ILE A 198 2.73 0.81 -7.08
N ALA A 199 3.77 1.59 -6.83
CA ALA A 199 3.69 3.03 -6.72
C ALA A 199 3.27 3.67 -8.05
N CYS A 200 4.01 3.44 -9.13
CA CYS A 200 3.72 4.03 -10.43
C CYS A 200 2.32 3.63 -10.93
N SER A 201 1.91 2.37 -10.75
CA SER A 201 0.56 1.91 -11.12
C SER A 201 -0.55 2.49 -10.26
N THR A 202 -0.29 2.75 -8.96
CA THR A 202 -1.23 3.45 -8.08
C THR A 202 -1.45 4.88 -8.57
N VAL A 203 -0.38 5.63 -8.82
CA VAL A 203 -0.47 7.01 -9.32
C VAL A 203 -1.15 7.05 -10.69
N SER A 204 -0.88 6.09 -11.56
CA SER A 204 -1.53 5.94 -12.87
C SER A 204 -3.04 5.67 -12.83
N CYS A 205 -3.59 5.31 -11.66
CA CYS A 205 -5.03 5.14 -11.46
C CYS A 205 -5.74 6.42 -10.98
N LEU A 206 -4.99 7.47 -10.63
CA LEU A 206 -5.52 8.71 -10.07
C LEU A 206 -5.97 9.70 -11.16
N PRO A 207 -6.87 10.63 -10.82
CA PRO A 207 -7.25 11.71 -11.73
C PRO A 207 -6.10 12.70 -11.88
N ALA A 208 -5.98 13.30 -13.07
CA ALA A 208 -4.86 14.18 -13.42
C ALA A 208 -4.71 15.38 -12.48
N GLN A 209 -5.84 15.94 -12.00
CA GLN A 209 -5.83 17.09 -11.08
C GLN A 209 -5.13 16.76 -9.76
N MET A 210 -5.30 15.52 -9.27
CA MET A 210 -4.62 15.05 -8.05
C MET A 210 -3.13 14.85 -8.29
N VAL A 211 -2.75 14.32 -9.47
CA VAL A 211 -1.34 14.08 -9.85
C VAL A 211 -0.58 15.40 -9.95
N PHE A 212 -1.12 16.38 -10.68
CA PHE A 212 -0.44 17.67 -10.89
C PHE A 212 -0.52 18.63 -9.70
N ALA A 213 -1.29 18.29 -8.66
CA ALA A 213 -1.30 19.04 -7.41
C ALA A 213 -0.14 18.67 -6.48
N SER A 214 0.63 17.61 -6.78
CA SER A 214 1.76 17.15 -5.99
C SER A 214 2.96 16.83 -6.88
N GLU A 215 4.07 17.53 -6.66
CA GLU A 215 5.34 17.28 -7.37
C GLU A 215 5.79 15.82 -7.20
N GLU A 216 5.57 15.21 -6.04
CA GLU A 216 5.92 13.82 -5.77
C GLU A 216 5.12 12.84 -6.64
N LEU A 217 3.82 13.08 -6.80
CA LEU A 217 2.97 12.26 -7.65
C LEU A 217 3.30 12.48 -9.12
N GLU A 218 3.56 13.72 -9.53
CA GLU A 218 3.99 14.04 -10.88
C GLU A 218 5.29 13.31 -11.24
N GLN A 219 6.31 13.34 -10.38
CA GLN A 219 7.57 12.62 -10.61
C GLN A 219 7.34 11.11 -10.82
N LEU A 220 6.50 10.47 -9.99
CA LEU A 220 6.16 9.06 -10.14
C LEU A 220 5.36 8.77 -11.43
N TRP A 221 4.51 9.70 -11.86
CA TRP A 221 3.76 9.59 -13.12
C TRP A 221 4.68 9.71 -14.35
N GLN A 222 5.67 10.61 -14.30
CA GLN A 222 6.64 10.83 -15.38
C GLN A 222 7.61 9.65 -15.57
N HIS A 223 7.60 8.68 -14.64
CA HIS A 223 8.18 7.37 -14.84
C HIS A 223 7.09 6.41 -15.34
N PRO A 224 6.74 6.43 -16.65
CA PRO A 224 5.95 5.34 -17.16
C PRO A 224 6.75 4.08 -16.91
N ILE A 225 6.19 3.17 -16.12
CA ILE A 225 6.56 1.76 -16.20
C ILE A 225 6.66 1.50 -17.69
N GLN A 226 7.82 1.02 -18.16
CA GLN A 226 7.93 0.40 -19.48
C GLN A 226 7.03 -0.83 -19.44
N VAL A 227 5.71 -0.61 -19.48
CA VAL A 227 4.71 -1.63 -19.64
C VAL A 227 4.97 -2.12 -21.04
N SER A 228 5.69 -3.23 -21.14
CA SER A 228 5.74 -3.99 -22.36
C SER A 228 4.28 -4.35 -22.67
N MET A 229 3.63 -3.56 -23.53
CA MET A 229 2.28 -3.76 -24.03
C MET A 229 2.18 -5.01 -24.93
N THR A 230 2.98 -6.04 -24.68
CA THR A 230 3.10 -7.22 -25.53
C THR A 230 2.35 -8.44 -24.99
N ALA A 231 1.79 -8.39 -23.77
CA ALA A 231 1.08 -9.53 -23.19
C ALA A 231 -0.46 -9.47 -23.31
N ALA A 232 -1.06 -8.29 -23.57
CA ALA A 232 -2.52 -8.15 -23.66
C ALA A 232 -3.09 -8.33 -25.08
N ASP A 233 -2.25 -8.35 -26.12
CA ASP A 233 -2.67 -8.36 -27.54
C ASP A 233 -2.45 -9.71 -28.24
N ARG A 234 -2.30 -10.79 -27.47
CA ARG A 234 -2.31 -12.17 -28.00
C ARG A 234 -3.48 -12.95 -27.45
N SER A 235 -4.69 -12.46 -27.72
CA SER A 235 -5.83 -13.37 -27.83
C SER A 235 -5.69 -14.10 -29.16
N PRO A 236 -5.64 -15.45 -29.20
CA PRO A 236 -5.70 -16.15 -30.47
C PRO A 236 -7.09 -15.91 -31.06
N HIS A 237 -7.15 -15.19 -32.19
CA HIS A 237 -8.30 -15.20 -33.07
C HIS A 237 -8.62 -16.66 -33.41
N TYR A 238 -9.70 -17.18 -32.83
CA TYR A 238 -10.30 -18.42 -33.30
C TYR A 238 -10.81 -18.17 -34.72
N HIS A 239 -10.09 -18.73 -35.69
CA HIS A 239 -10.57 -18.86 -37.06
C HIS A 239 -11.86 -19.71 -37.06
N HIS A 240 -13.00 -19.06 -37.28
CA HIS A 240 -14.18 -19.74 -37.81
C HIS A 240 -13.84 -20.23 -39.22
N ARG A 241 -13.56 -21.53 -39.36
CA ARG A 241 -13.78 -22.22 -40.64
C ARG A 241 -15.26 -22.52 -40.72
N GLN A 242 -15.93 -21.86 -41.67
CA GLN A 242 -17.26 -22.23 -42.14
C GLN A 242 -17.14 -23.48 -43.03
N ASN A 243 -18.12 -24.38 -42.89
CA ASN A 243 -18.44 -25.42 -43.87
C ASN A 243 -19.06 -24.81 -45.12
#